data_AF-A0A4P5YT27-F1
#
_entry.id   AF-A0A4P5YT27-F1
#
_cell.length_a   1.000
_cell.length_b   1.000
_cell.length_c   1.000
_cell.angle_alpha   90.00
_cell.angle_beta   90.00
_cell.angle_gamma   90.00
#
_symmetry.space_group_name_H-M   'P 1'
#
loop_
_entity.id
_entity.type
_entity.pdbx_description
1 polymer ?
#
loop_
_entity_poly.entity_id
_entity_poly.type
_entity_poly.pdbx_seq_one_letter_code
_entity_poly.pdbx_strand_id
1 'polypeptide(L)'
;MEFTATESGFKDGMGGASNAADIPDYHYVLFGRQTDDQHPEFSGIYFEFDDQLHGSVNSVKRVRVSQHSVVFELSHHPKIVIRRGTSQPQWQEFVRGIREVFGDDLVHHA
;
A
#
# COMPACT_ATOMS: atom_id res chain seq x y z
N MET A 1 7.31 -1.92 10.72
CA MET A 1 8.37 -1.58 9.75
C MET A 1 8.19 -0.14 9.31
N GLU A 2 9.28 0.53 8.92
CA GLU A 2 9.24 1.91 8.44
C GLU A 2 10.30 2.13 7.34
N PHE A 3 9.92 2.73 6.22
CA PHE A 3 10.84 3.12 5.16
C PHE A 3 10.42 4.42 4.48
N THR A 4 11.37 5.07 3.81
CA THR A 4 11.11 6.26 2.97
C THR A 4 10.95 5.82 1.54
N ALA A 5 9.78 6.09 0.95
CA ALA A 5 9.52 5.79 -0.44
C ALA A 5 10.31 6.74 -1.35
N THR A 6 11.24 6.21 -2.13
CA THR A 6 11.95 6.92 -3.22
C THR A 6 11.26 6.71 -4.56
N GLU A 7 10.41 5.68 -4.66
CA GLU A 7 9.52 5.41 -5.78
C GLU A 7 8.08 5.20 -5.28
N SER A 8 7.10 5.75 -5.99
CA SER A 8 5.69 5.59 -5.65
C SER A 8 4.79 5.88 -6.85
N GLY A 9 3.59 5.32 -6.87
CA GLY A 9 2.59 5.67 -7.89
C GLY A 9 1.32 4.85 -7.80
N PHE A 10 0.39 5.14 -8.70
CA PHE A 10 -0.84 4.36 -8.90
C PHE A 10 -1.24 4.35 -10.37
N LYS A 11 -1.34 3.16 -10.94
CA LYS A 11 -1.66 2.95 -12.36
C LYS A 11 -2.44 1.65 -12.55
N ASP A 12 -3.45 1.69 -13.42
CA ASP A 12 -4.24 0.53 -13.84
C ASP A 12 -4.82 -0.28 -12.65
N GLY A 13 -5.27 0.41 -11.60
CA GLY A 13 -5.87 -0.20 -10.41
C GLY A 13 -4.87 -0.70 -9.35
N MET A 14 -3.56 -0.55 -9.61
CA MET A 14 -2.49 -0.98 -8.72
C MET A 14 -1.66 0.20 -8.23
N GLY A 15 -1.42 0.25 -6.92
CA GLY A 15 -0.58 1.25 -6.28
C GLY A 15 0.60 0.62 -5.56
N GLY A 16 1.71 1.33 -5.51
CA GLY A 16 2.90 0.82 -4.84
C GLY A 16 3.83 1.94 -4.40
N ALA A 17 4.69 1.60 -3.45
CA ALA A 17 5.76 2.46 -2.98
C ALA A 17 6.93 1.61 -2.52
N SER A 18 8.15 2.05 -2.79
CA SER A 18 9.39 1.37 -2.39
C SER A 18 10.49 2.36 -2.09
N ASN A 19 11.47 1.93 -1.29
CA ASN A 19 12.78 2.59 -1.25
C ASN A 19 13.63 2.13 -2.46
N ALA A 20 14.84 2.67 -2.60
CA ALA A 20 15.65 2.43 -3.80
C ALA A 20 16.07 0.94 -3.89
N ALA A 21 15.92 0.33 -5.06
CA ALA A 21 16.21 -1.10 -5.23
C ALA A 21 17.69 -1.48 -5.02
N ASP A 22 18.59 -0.49 -5.02
CA ASP A 22 20.04 -0.67 -4.87
C ASP A 22 20.54 -0.57 -3.42
N ILE A 23 19.65 -0.37 -2.44
CA ILE A 23 20.03 -0.39 -1.02
C ILE A 23 19.88 -1.79 -0.40
N PRO A 24 20.73 -2.16 0.59
CA PRO A 24 20.77 -3.52 1.16
C PRO A 24 19.45 -4.02 1.74
N ASP A 25 18.60 -3.11 2.23
CA ASP A 25 17.29 -3.39 2.81
C ASP A 25 16.19 -2.80 1.90
N TYR A 26 16.01 -3.40 0.73
CA TYR A 26 14.93 -3.03 -0.17
C TYR A 26 13.58 -3.39 0.48
N HIS A 27 12.69 -2.40 0.55
CA HIS A 27 11.36 -2.51 1.10
C HIS A 27 10.34 -1.98 0.11
N TYR A 28 9.23 -2.69 -0.03
CA TYR A 28 8.12 -2.26 -0.87
C TYR A 28 6.76 -2.60 -0.28
N VAL A 29 5.77 -1.87 -0.75
CA VAL A 29 4.37 -2.25 -0.68
C VAL A 29 3.76 -2.23 -2.07
N LEU A 30 2.83 -3.15 -2.30
CA LEU A 30 1.97 -3.18 -3.47
C LEU A 30 0.53 -3.42 -3.01
N PHE A 31 -0.42 -2.69 -3.59
CA PHE A 31 -1.83 -2.85 -3.28
C PHE A 31 -2.70 -2.67 -4.52
N GLY A 32 -3.90 -3.25 -4.47
CA GLY A 32 -4.89 -3.11 -5.52
C GLY A 32 -6.17 -3.84 -5.18
N ARG A 33 -7.04 -4.01 -6.18
CA ARG A 33 -8.20 -4.89 -6.07
C ARG A 33 -7.95 -6.16 -6.87
N GLN A 34 -8.11 -7.29 -6.21
CA GLN A 34 -8.14 -8.59 -6.84
C GLN A 34 -9.61 -9.00 -7.02
N THR A 35 -9.95 -9.40 -8.24
CA THR A 35 -11.26 -9.96 -8.57
C THR A 35 -11.04 -11.36 -9.12
N ASP A 36 -11.60 -12.36 -8.44
CA ASP A 36 -11.71 -13.74 -8.92
C ASP A 36 -13.21 -14.06 -9.02
N ASP A 37 -13.75 -13.97 -10.23
CA ASP A 37 -15.17 -14.22 -10.50
C ASP A 37 -15.55 -15.71 -10.27
N GLN A 38 -14.57 -16.62 -10.32
CA GLN A 38 -14.79 -18.05 -10.09
C GLN A 38 -14.79 -18.39 -8.60
N HIS A 39 -14.05 -17.61 -7.80
CA HIS A 39 -13.98 -17.75 -6.34
C HIS A 39 -14.11 -16.38 -5.67
N PRO A 40 -15.34 -15.81 -5.57
CA PRO A 40 -15.55 -14.47 -5.02
C PRO A 40 -15.00 -14.26 -3.61
N GLU A 41 -14.86 -15.33 -2.82
CA GLU A 41 -14.24 -15.33 -1.50
C GLU A 41 -12.74 -14.97 -1.51
N PHE A 42 -12.06 -15.11 -2.64
CA PHE A 42 -10.68 -14.67 -2.85
C PHE A 42 -10.58 -13.29 -3.51
N SER A 43 -11.72 -12.64 -3.76
CA SER A 43 -11.77 -11.25 -4.19
C SER A 43 -11.65 -10.29 -3.01
N GLY A 44 -11.09 -9.12 -3.26
CA GLY A 44 -10.98 -8.07 -2.25
C GLY A 44 -9.77 -7.19 -2.46
N ILE A 45 -9.33 -6.56 -1.37
CA ILE A 45 -8.15 -5.72 -1.38
C ILE A 45 -6.92 -6.61 -1.36
N TYR A 46 -6.18 -6.62 -2.46
CA TYR A 46 -4.85 -7.22 -2.51
C TYR A 46 -3.86 -6.29 -1.84
N PHE A 47 -3.04 -6.83 -0.94
CA PHE A 47 -1.96 -6.10 -0.30
C PHE A 47 -0.75 -7.02 -0.16
N GLU A 48 0.42 -6.55 -0.56
CA GLU A 48 1.68 -7.26 -0.52
C GLU A 48 2.77 -6.35 0.05
N PHE A 49 3.67 -6.95 0.82
CA PHE A 49 4.86 -6.29 1.34
C PHE A 49 6.01 -7.29 1.40
N ASP A 50 7.23 -6.84 1.08
CA ASP A 50 8.53 -7.52 1.16
C ASP A 50 8.53 -9.04 0.90
N ASP A 51 8.23 -9.83 1.94
CA ASP A 51 8.38 -11.29 1.97
C ASP A 51 7.06 -12.05 1.80
N GLN A 52 5.95 -11.35 1.56
CA GLN A 52 4.67 -12.00 1.27
C GLN A 52 4.67 -12.54 -0.17
N LEU A 53 5.21 -13.75 -0.34
CA LEU A 53 5.32 -14.50 -1.60
C LEU A 53 4.06 -14.48 -2.50
N HIS A 54 2.88 -14.28 -1.92
CA HIS A 54 1.59 -14.28 -2.63
C HIS A 54 0.65 -13.12 -2.26
N GLY A 55 1.17 -12.08 -1.59
CA GLY A 55 0.33 -11.04 -0.99
C GLY A 55 -0.73 -11.61 -0.05
N SER A 56 -1.62 -10.75 0.44
CA SER A 56 -2.71 -11.15 1.30
C SER A 56 -3.96 -10.31 1.04
N VAL A 57 -5.06 -11.01 0.76
CA VAL A 57 -6.36 -10.39 0.49
C VAL A 57 -7.04 -9.98 1.80
N ASN A 58 -7.56 -8.75 1.85
CA ASN A 58 -8.28 -8.17 2.98
C ASN A 58 -7.47 -8.18 4.30
N SER A 59 -6.15 -8.13 4.21
CA SER A 59 -5.25 -8.16 5.37
C SER A 59 -5.09 -6.81 6.07
N VAL A 60 -5.42 -5.71 5.39
CA VAL A 60 -5.31 -4.35 5.92
C VAL A 60 -6.55 -4.00 6.73
N LYS A 61 -6.35 -3.68 8.01
CA LYS A 61 -7.41 -3.25 8.93
C LYS A 61 -7.70 -1.76 8.85
N ARG A 62 -6.66 -0.97 8.60
CA ARG A 62 -6.75 0.49 8.60
C ARG A 62 -5.59 1.09 7.81
N VAL A 63 -5.87 2.18 7.11
CA VAL A 63 -4.87 3.04 6.50
C VAL A 63 -4.98 4.45 7.09
N ARG A 64 -3.87 5.02 7.53
CA ARG A 64 -3.80 6.43 7.94
C ARG A 64 -2.97 7.20 6.93
N VAL A 65 -3.52 8.30 6.42
CA VAL A 65 -2.87 9.13 5.42
C VAL A 65 -2.65 10.53 5.96
N SER A 66 -1.40 10.97 5.97
CA SER A 66 -1.01 12.35 6.27
C SER A 66 -0.25 12.97 5.11
N GLN A 67 0.09 14.25 5.21
CA GLN A 67 0.86 14.96 4.19
C GLN A 67 2.24 14.33 3.94
N HIS A 68 2.83 13.68 4.95
CA HIS A 68 4.21 13.19 4.93
C HIS A 68 4.35 11.68 5.04
N SER A 69 3.28 10.96 5.32
CA SER A 69 3.35 9.51 5.52
C SER A 69 2.04 8.81 5.26
N VAL A 70 2.15 7.53 4.93
CA VAL A 70 1.04 6.56 4.93
C VAL A 70 1.37 5.47 5.95
N VAL A 71 0.38 5.05 6.74
CA VAL A 71 0.51 3.96 7.70
C VAL A 71 -0.52 2.89 7.41
N PHE A 72 -0.07 1.67 7.13
CA PHE A 72 -0.92 0.49 7.04
C PHE A 72 -0.90 -0.28 8.36
N GLU A 73 -2.07 -0.47 8.97
CA GLU A 73 -2.27 -1.38 10.10
C GLU A 73 -2.79 -2.72 9.56
N LEU A 74 -2.03 -3.78 9.79
CA LEU A 74 -2.32 -5.13 9.27
C LEU A 74 -3.01 -6.01 10.31
N SER A 75 -3.73 -7.02 9.86
CA SER A 75 -4.51 -7.90 10.73
C SER A 75 -3.67 -8.73 11.69
N HIS A 76 -2.54 -9.24 11.20
CA HIS A 76 -1.70 -10.23 11.88
C HIS A 76 -0.21 -9.85 11.91
N HIS A 77 0.13 -8.65 11.46
CA HIS A 77 1.52 -8.19 11.33
C HIS A 77 1.70 -6.80 11.97
N PRO A 78 2.94 -6.43 12.33
CA PRO A 78 3.26 -5.06 12.72
C PRO A 78 2.83 -4.07 11.63
N LYS A 79 2.49 -2.84 12.05
CA LYS A 79 2.19 -1.76 11.11
C LYS A 79 3.36 -1.46 10.16
N ILE A 80 3.03 -0.99 8.97
CA ILE A 80 3.98 -0.50 7.96
C ILE A 80 3.83 1.00 7.87
N VAL A 81 4.94 1.74 7.98
CA VAL A 81 4.99 3.19 7.87
C VAL A 81 5.80 3.56 6.65
N ILE A 82 5.20 4.31 5.73
CA ILE A 82 5.83 4.77 4.51
C ILE A 82 5.96 6.27 4.60
N ARG A 83 7.18 6.77 4.65
CA ARG A 83 7.46 8.21 4.60
C ARG A 83 7.58 8.66 3.16
N ARG A 84 7.09 9.87 2.90
CA ARG A 84 7.23 10.52 1.61
C ARG A 84 8.69 10.89 1.34
N GLY A 85 9.31 10.26 0.36
CA GLY A 85 10.58 10.69 -0.24
C GLY A 85 10.48 11.00 -1.74
N THR A 86 9.33 10.74 -2.37
CA THR A 86 9.12 10.90 -3.80
C THR A 86 8.63 12.30 -4.19
N SER A 87 8.64 12.55 -5.51
CA SER A 87 8.11 13.76 -6.09
C SER A 87 6.63 13.99 -5.73
N GLN A 88 6.20 15.25 -5.69
CA GLN A 88 4.81 15.59 -5.34
C GLN A 88 3.77 14.87 -6.23
N PRO A 89 3.89 14.81 -7.58
CA PRO A 89 2.88 14.16 -8.41
C PRO A 89 2.73 12.66 -8.11
N GLN A 90 3.85 11.93 -8.06
CA GLN A 90 3.86 10.49 -7.77
C GLN A 90 3.28 10.16 -6.39
N TRP A 91 3.59 10.97 -5.38
CA TRP A 91 3.02 10.79 -4.05
C TRP A 91 1.51 11.02 -4.03
N GLN A 92 1.01 12.03 -4.77
CA GLN A 92 -0.43 12.29 -4.86
C GLN A 92 -1.16 11.16 -5.59
N GLU A 93 -0.57 10.58 -6.63
CA GLU A 93 -1.12 9.41 -7.31
C GLU A 93 -1.20 8.20 -6.37
N PHE A 94 -0.14 7.93 -5.62
CA PHE A 94 -0.13 6.87 -4.61
C PHE A 94 -1.23 7.06 -3.55
N VAL A 95 -1.35 8.28 -3.00
CA VAL A 95 -2.39 8.62 -2.02
C VAL A 95 -3.80 8.53 -2.62
N ARG A 96 -3.98 8.93 -3.88
CA ARG A 96 -5.24 8.75 -4.61
C ARG A 96 -5.58 7.27 -4.73
N GLY A 97 -4.61 6.43 -5.13
CA GLY A 97 -4.77 4.98 -5.23
C GLY A 97 -5.22 4.33 -3.92
N ILE A 98 -4.68 4.78 -2.79
CA ILE A 98 -5.11 4.31 -1.46
C ILE A 98 -6.60 4.56 -1.25
N ARG A 99 -7.10 5.75 -1.60
CA ARG A 99 -8.52 6.06 -1.45
C ARG A 99 -9.39 5.21 -2.38
N GLU A 100 -8.95 5.02 -3.63
CA GLU A 100 -9.68 4.22 -4.61
C GLU A 100 -9.78 2.74 -4.22
N VAL A 101 -8.69 2.17 -3.71
CA VAL A 101 -8.63 0.73 -3.38
C VAL A 101 -9.30 0.44 -2.04
N PHE A 102 -8.89 1.13 -0.97
CA PHE A 102 -9.28 0.82 0.40
C PHE A 102 -10.62 1.45 0.81
N GLY A 103 -11.04 2.52 0.12
CA GLY A 103 -12.27 3.25 0.43
C GLY A 103 -12.21 4.02 1.75
N ASP A 104 -13.23 4.85 1.99
CA ASP A 104 -13.27 5.76 3.14
C ASP A 104 -13.44 5.04 4.49
N ASP A 105 -13.98 3.81 4.49
CA ASP A 105 -14.18 3.02 5.72
C ASP A 105 -12.86 2.58 6.36
N LEU A 106 -11.82 2.39 5.53
CA LEU A 106 -10.49 1.97 5.99
C LEU A 106 -9.50 3.14 6.07
N VAL A 107 -9.76 4.25 5.34
CA VAL A 107 -8.84 5.39 5.23
C VAL A 107 -9.21 6.49 6.20
N HIS A 108 -8.29 6.81 7.12
CA HIS A 108 -8.43 7.93 8.05
C HIS A 108 -7.40 9.02 7.80
N HIS A 109 -7.85 10.26 7.87
CA HIS A 109 -7.01 11.45 7.80
C HIS A 109 -6.57 11.85 9.20
N ALA A 110 -5.25 11.98 9.38
CA ALA A 110 -4.63 12.45 10.61
C ALA A 110 -4.24 13.93 10.48
#